data_AF-H5WSE7-F1
#
_entry.id   AF-H5WSE7-F1
#
_cell.length_a   1.000
_cell.length_b   1.000
_cell.length_c   1.000
_cell.angle_alpha   90.00
_cell.angle_beta   90.00
_cell.angle_gamma   90.00
#
_symmetry.space_group_name_H-M   'P 1'
#
loop_
_entity.id
_entity.type
_entity.pdbx_description
1 polymer ?
#
loop_
_entity_poly.entity_id
_entity_poly.type
_entity_poly.pdbx_seq_one_letter_code
_entity_poly.pdbx_strand_id
1 'polypeptide(L)'
;MNAKHISIAALIAFASTLALAGEVTIDPVQHKSLKTRAEVTAEVATARANGELFSGGDVLPVARAISTKSRDAVRAEVLAARAAGTLSHGGEVGAGQ
;
A
#
# COMPACT_ATOMS: atom_id res chain seq x y z
N MET A 1 -25.04 -44.58 -31.74
CA MET A 1 -23.74 -44.99 -32.31
C MET A 1 -23.05 -43.71 -32.79
N ASN A 2 -22.35 -43.00 -31.91
CA ASN A 2 -20.96 -43.21 -31.48
C ASN A 2 -19.94 -42.77 -32.55
N ALA A 3 -19.27 -41.64 -32.31
CA ALA A 3 -17.81 -41.58 -32.36
C ALA A 3 -17.31 -40.27 -31.73
N LYS A 4 -16.55 -40.44 -30.64
CA LYS A 4 -15.68 -39.45 -30.02
C LYS A 4 -14.27 -39.77 -30.50
N HIS A 5 -13.58 -38.83 -31.15
CA HIS A 5 -12.13 -38.91 -31.40
C HIS A 5 -11.56 -37.49 -31.19
N ILE A 6 -10.98 -37.20 -30.02
CA ILE A 6 -9.58 -37.43 -29.62
C ILE A 6 -8.67 -36.34 -30.20
N SER A 7 -8.46 -35.29 -29.38
CA SER A 7 -7.23 -34.56 -29.04
C SER A 7 -6.04 -34.52 -30.02
N ILE A 8 -5.43 -33.34 -30.20
CA ILE A 8 -3.96 -33.10 -30.14
C ILE A 8 -3.68 -31.58 -29.99
N ALA A 9 -2.82 -31.30 -29.01
CA ALA A 9 -1.96 -30.16 -28.75
C ALA A 9 -2.00 -28.90 -29.66
N ALA A 10 -2.24 -27.75 -29.03
CA ALA A 10 -1.62 -26.47 -29.40
C ALA A 10 -1.17 -25.81 -28.07
N LEU A 11 0.07 -26.06 -27.64
CA LEU A 11 1.26 -25.25 -27.94
C LEU A 11 1.17 -23.83 -27.35
N ILE A 12 1.81 -23.67 -26.19
CA ILE A 12 2.50 -22.48 -25.65
C ILE A 12 1.63 -21.22 -25.46
N ALA A 13 1.31 -20.93 -24.20
CA ALA A 13 1.11 -19.56 -23.74
C ALA A 13 2.23 -19.22 -22.73
N PHE A 14 3.06 -18.28 -23.16
CA PHE A 14 4.23 -17.73 -22.49
C PHE A 14 3.89 -17.29 -21.05
N ALA A 15 4.58 -17.86 -20.05
CA ALA A 15 4.55 -17.32 -18.69
C ALA A 15 5.44 -16.07 -18.65
N SER A 16 4.90 -14.94 -19.13
CA SER A 16 5.52 -13.64 -18.88
C SER A 16 5.38 -13.31 -17.39
N THR A 17 6.50 -13.38 -16.68
CA THR A 17 6.71 -12.80 -15.36
C THR A 17 6.32 -11.32 -15.37
N LEU A 18 5.15 -10.97 -14.86
CA LEU A 18 4.81 -9.58 -14.54
C LEU A 18 5.29 -9.29 -13.12
N ALA A 19 6.45 -8.67 -13.02
CA ALA A 19 6.80 -7.87 -11.85
C ALA A 19 5.85 -6.65 -11.84
N LEU A 20 4.75 -6.74 -11.07
CA LEU A 20 3.95 -5.56 -10.73
C LEU A 20 4.74 -4.72 -9.74
N ALA A 21 5.73 -3.97 -10.23
CA ALA A 21 6.10 -2.73 -9.57
C ALA A 21 4.84 -1.84 -9.66
N GLY A 22 4.19 -1.62 -8.51
CA GLY A 22 3.05 -0.73 -8.40
C GLY A 22 3.49 0.68 -8.76
N GLU A 23 3.46 0.98 -10.05
CA GLU A 23 3.66 2.32 -10.58
C GLU A 23 2.54 3.19 -10.01
N VAL A 24 2.93 4.25 -9.29
CA VAL A 24 2.01 5.30 -8.86
C VAL A 24 1.65 6.10 -10.11
N THR A 25 0.81 5.53 -10.96
CA THR A 25 0.09 6.29 -11.99
C THR A 25 -0.77 7.30 -11.24
N ILE A 26 -0.53 8.58 -11.50
CA ILE A 26 -1.49 9.63 -11.15
C ILE A 26 -2.66 9.43 -12.11
N ASP A 27 -3.75 8.84 -11.64
CA ASP A 27 -4.96 8.68 -12.44
C ASP A 27 -5.50 10.08 -12.81
N PRO A 28 -5.50 10.47 -14.09
CA PRO A 28 -5.98 11.79 -14.51
C PRO A 28 -7.51 11.91 -14.41
N VAL A 29 -8.22 10.85 -14.03
CA VAL A 29 -9.68 10.85 -13.90
C VAL A 29 -10.13 11.82 -12.81
N GLN A 30 -10.92 12.80 -13.23
CA GLN A 30 -11.60 13.71 -12.31
C GLN A 30 -12.75 12.97 -11.62
N HIS A 31 -12.55 12.56 -10.38
CA HIS A 31 -13.60 11.99 -9.54
C HIS A 31 -14.63 13.07 -9.17
N LYS A 32 -15.77 13.10 -9.87
CA LYS A 32 -16.90 13.99 -9.54
C LYS A 32 -17.86 13.27 -8.59
N SER A 33 -18.20 13.93 -7.48
CA SER A 33 -19.27 13.47 -6.60
C SER A 33 -20.61 13.51 -7.34
N LEU A 34 -21.41 12.45 -7.19
CA LEU A 34 -22.79 12.40 -7.66
C LEU A 34 -23.76 13.12 -6.70
N LYS A 35 -23.34 13.36 -5.45
CA LYS A 35 -24.14 14.03 -4.41
C LYS A 35 -23.92 15.54 -4.43
N THR A 36 -24.99 16.28 -4.20
CA THR A 36 -24.94 17.73 -3.96
C THR A 36 -24.24 18.04 -2.63
N ARG A 37 -23.79 19.30 -2.46
CA ARG A 37 -23.19 19.76 -1.21
C ARG A 37 -24.17 19.68 -0.03
N ALA A 38 -25.47 19.90 -0.29
CA ALA A 38 -26.51 19.82 0.73
C ALA A 38 -26.66 18.39 1.26
N GLU A 39 -26.70 17.40 0.36
CA GLU A 39 -26.79 15.98 0.72
C GLU A 39 -25.57 15.52 1.52
N VAL A 40 -24.36 15.87 1.08
CA VAL A 40 -23.12 15.53 1.80
C VAL A 40 -23.10 16.16 3.20
N THR A 41 -23.58 17.39 3.34
CA THR A 41 -23.62 18.08 4.64
C THR A 41 -24.62 17.41 5.59
N ALA A 42 -25.78 17.02 5.08
CA ALA A 42 -26.78 16.28 5.86
C ALA A 42 -26.24 14.92 6.32
N GLU A 43 -25.56 14.19 5.44
CA GLU A 43 -24.93 12.90 5.77
C GLU A 43 -23.82 13.05 6.82
N VAL A 44 -22.96 14.06 6.67
CA VAL A 44 -21.92 14.37 7.67
C VAL A 44 -22.55 14.74 9.02
N ALA A 45 -23.64 15.50 9.04
CA ALA A 45 -24.34 15.84 10.28
C ALA A 45 -24.93 14.59 10.97
N THR A 46 -25.55 13.69 10.20
CA THR A 46 -26.06 12.41 10.71
C THR A 46 -24.94 11.52 11.25
N ALA A 47 -23.85 11.35 10.50
CA ALA A 47 -22.70 10.55 10.92
C ALA A 47 -22.04 11.11 12.21
N ARG A 48 -22.03 12.44 12.38
CA ARG A 48 -21.59 13.08 13.63
C ARG A 48 -22.55 12.79 14.79
N ALA A 49 -23.85 12.88 14.56
CA ALA A 49 -24.85 12.59 15.59
C ALA A 49 -24.81 11.11 16.04
N ASN A 50 -24.52 10.21 15.11
CA ASN A 50 -24.36 8.77 15.37
C ASN A 50 -23.00 8.39 15.98
N GLY A 51 -22.03 9.32 16.05
CA GLY A 51 -20.68 9.05 16.54
C GLY A 51 -19.83 8.20 15.60
N GLU A 52 -20.14 8.16 14.30
CA GLU A 52 -19.41 7.39 13.29
C GLU A 52 -18.12 8.09 12.81
N LEU A 53 -17.96 9.38 13.12
CA LEU A 53 -16.78 10.14 12.74
C LEU A 53 -15.82 10.29 13.91
N PHE A 54 -14.55 9.98 13.68
CA PHE A 54 -13.47 10.39 14.58
C PHE A 54 -13.39 11.92 14.63
N SER A 55 -13.38 12.47 15.83
CA SER A 55 -13.12 13.88 16.10
C SER A 55 -11.66 14.22 15.74
N GLY A 56 -11.38 15.47 15.37
CA GLY A 56 -10.05 15.91 14.94
C GLY A 56 -8.94 15.83 16.00
N GLY A 57 -9.22 15.28 17.18
CA GLY A 57 -8.25 14.96 18.22
C GLY A 57 -8.26 13.48 18.65
N ASP A 58 -9.04 12.64 17.98
CA ASP A 58 -9.09 11.22 18.29
C ASP A 58 -7.78 10.57 17.87
N VAL A 59 -7.00 10.17 18.87
CA VAL A 59 -5.81 9.37 18.67
C VAL A 59 -6.28 7.99 18.24
N LEU A 60 -6.14 7.69 16.94
CA LEU A 60 -6.25 6.31 16.48
C LEU A 60 -5.24 5.47 17.27
N PRO A 61 -5.64 4.30 17.80
CA PRO A 61 -4.72 3.44 18.53
C PRO A 61 -3.62 2.97 17.58
N VAL A 62 -2.51 3.70 17.54
CA VAL A 62 -1.29 3.26 16.87
C VAL A 62 -0.64 2.25 17.79
N ALA A 63 -0.58 0.99 17.33
CA ALA A 63 0.17 -0.02 18.03
C ALA A 63 1.62 0.45 18.16
N ARG A 64 2.10 0.64 19.39
CA ARG A 64 3.49 0.99 19.63
C ARG A 64 4.34 -0.20 19.21
N ALA A 65 5.19 -0.01 18.20
CA ALA A 65 6.21 -1.00 17.88
C ALA A 65 7.17 -1.13 19.07
N ILE A 66 7.15 -2.28 19.74
CA ILE A 66 8.11 -2.61 20.81
C ILE A 66 9.29 -3.30 20.14
N SER A 67 10.48 -2.70 20.28
CA SER A 67 11.72 -3.34 19.81
C SER A 67 12.10 -4.47 20.74
N THR A 68 12.53 -5.59 20.16
CA THR A 68 13.14 -6.72 20.90
C THR A 68 14.62 -6.50 21.19
N LYS A 69 15.25 -5.46 20.61
CA LYS A 69 16.67 -5.14 20.77
C LYS A 69 16.88 -4.06 21.83
N SER A 70 17.94 -4.20 22.63
CA SER A 70 18.44 -3.12 23.48
C SER A 70 18.88 -1.93 22.62
N ARG A 71 18.79 -0.71 23.18
CA ARG A 71 19.27 0.52 22.53
C ARG A 71 20.75 0.45 22.17
N ASP A 72 21.56 -0.22 22.97
CA ASP A 72 23.00 -0.36 22.69
C ASP A 72 23.27 -1.30 21.52
N ALA A 73 22.48 -2.39 21.41
CA ALA A 73 22.55 -3.28 20.26
C ALA A 73 22.15 -2.56 18.96
N VAL A 74 21.10 -1.73 19.01
CA VAL A 74 20.68 -0.91 17.86
C VAL A 74 21.77 0.11 17.48
N ARG A 75 22.41 0.75 18.45
CA ARG A 75 23.52 1.70 18.20
C ARG A 75 24.70 1.01 17.53
N ALA A 76 25.09 -0.16 18.01
CA ALA A 76 26.18 -0.94 17.42
C ALA A 76 25.86 -1.34 15.96
N GLU A 77 24.63 -1.78 15.69
CA GLU A 77 24.17 -2.13 14.35
C GLU A 77 24.17 -0.93 13.40
N VAL A 78 23.70 0.23 13.86
CA VAL A 78 23.72 1.47 13.06
C VAL A 78 25.14 1.90 12.75
N LEU A 79 26.07 1.81 13.70
CA LEU A 79 27.49 2.11 13.47
C LEU A 79 28.13 1.15 12.46
N ALA A 80 27.84 -0.15 12.58
CA ALA A 80 28.32 -1.15 11.65
C ALA A 80 27.78 -0.92 10.23
N ALA A 81 26.47 -0.66 10.09
CA ALA A 81 25.84 -0.35 8.81
C ALA A 81 26.38 0.95 8.19
N ARG A 82 26.68 1.97 9.03
CA ARG A 82 27.33 3.20 8.59
C ARG A 82 28.73 2.93 8.04
N ALA A 83 29.53 2.13 8.74
CA ALA A 83 30.87 1.76 8.30
C ALA A 83 30.84 0.91 7.02
N ALA A 84 29.82 0.05 6.88
CA ALA A 84 29.58 -0.75 5.69
C ALA A 84 28.97 0.04 4.52
N GLY A 85 28.55 1.28 4.73
CA GLY A 85 27.89 2.11 3.70
C GLY A 85 26.49 1.61 3.30
N THR A 86 25.86 0.75 4.11
CA THR A 86 24.56 0.13 3.79
C THR A 86 23.35 0.90 4.34
N LEU A 87 23.59 2.04 5.02
CA LEU A 87 22.52 2.91 5.47
C LEU A 87 21.95 3.71 4.29
N SER A 88 20.65 3.53 4.02
CA SER A 88 19.90 4.46 3.18
C SER A 88 19.61 5.73 3.95
N HIS A 89 19.95 6.89 3.39
CA HIS A 89 19.58 8.18 3.96
C HIS A 89 18.10 8.43 3.66
N GLY A 90 17.32 8.85 4.67
CA GLY A 90 15.86 8.99 4.62
C GLY A 90 15.29 10.09 3.71
N GLY A 91 15.96 10.37 2.59
CA GLY A 91 15.49 11.25 1.52
C GLY A 91 15.84 10.75 0.11
N GLU A 92 16.60 9.66 -0.03
CA GLU A 92 16.92 9.07 -1.33
C GLU A 92 16.00 7.88 -1.59
N VAL A 93 14.87 8.15 -2.27
CA VAL A 93 14.26 7.11 -3.10
C VAL A 93 15.29 6.78 -4.18
N GLY A 94 15.85 5.57 -4.14
CA GLY A 94 16.92 5.14 -5.04
C GLY A 94 16.53 5.32 -6.51
N ALA A 95 17.07 6.35 -7.14
CA ALA A 95 17.22 6.43 -8.58
C ALA A 95 18.68 6.11 -8.90
N GLY A 96 18.89 4.94 -9.52
CA GLY A 96 20.18 4.50 -10.05
C GLY A 96 20.95 3.59 -9.11
N GLN A 97 20.81 2.27 -9.28
CA GLN A 97 21.60 1.47 -10.22
C GLN A 97 20.90 0.15 -10.51
#